data_AF-A0A1Q9TSH2-F1
#
_entry.id   AF-A0A1Q9TSH2-F1
#
_cell.length_a   1.000
_cell.length_b   1.000
_cell.length_c   1.000
_cell.angle_alpha   90.00
_cell.angle_beta   90.00
_cell.angle_gamma   90.00
#
_symmetry.space_group_name_H-M   'P 1'
#
loop_
_entity.id
_entity.type
_entity.pdbx_description
1 polymer ?
#
loop_
_entity_poly.entity_id
_entity_poly.type
_entity_poly.pdbx_seq_one_letter_code
_entity_poly.pdbx_strand_id
1 'polypeptide(L)'
;MFVAAPFFAHLAYTAWDRLAAGVPGPVATGLWTVLVGSAAAGAAMAGLAAPVLRAVPLLWRMSQAGALLGMAAALSGLHRAAQIASTPLMVAGALAALAAILVNVALWTTVVRRWCSADPADSAGRLVQED
;
A
#
# COMPACT_ATOMS: atom_id res chain seq x y z
N MET A 1 -1.67 4.86 -6.49
CA MET A 1 -1.07 3.52 -6.29
C MET A 1 0.28 3.39 -6.97
N PHE A 2 0.42 3.67 -8.28
CA PHE A 2 1.71 3.55 -8.99
C PHE A 2 2.85 4.35 -8.32
N VAL A 3 2.56 5.58 -7.89
CA VAL A 3 3.51 6.45 -7.17
C VAL A 3 3.96 5.88 -5.81
N ALA A 4 3.19 4.97 -5.20
CA ALA A 4 3.57 4.35 -3.93
C ALA A 4 4.66 3.27 -4.11
N ALA A 5 4.72 2.63 -5.29
CA ALA A 5 5.68 1.57 -5.60
C ALA A 5 7.15 1.95 -5.35
N PRO A 6 7.67 3.11 -5.81
CA PRO A 6 9.06 3.49 -5.56
C PRO A 6 9.38 3.65 -4.07
N PHE A 7 8.44 4.06 -3.22
CA PHE A 7 8.68 4.18 -1.78
C PHE A 7 8.83 2.81 -1.11
N PHE A 8 8.01 1.83 -1.52
CA PHE A 8 8.16 0.45 -1.07
C PHE A 8 9.43 -0.21 -1.61
N ALA A 9 9.81 0.09 -2.86
CA ALA A 9 11.09 -0.36 -3.42
C ALA A 9 12.29 0.24 -2.67
N HIS A 10 12.22 1.50 -2.26
CA HIS A 10 13.26 2.14 -1.45
C HIS A 10 13.37 1.51 -0.05
N LEU A 11 12.23 1.19 0.60
CA LEU A 11 12.22 0.45 1.86
C LEU A 11 12.83 -0.95 1.71
N ALA A 12 12.50 -1.66 0.62
CA ALA A 12 13.10 -2.97 0.31
C ALA A 12 14.62 -2.85 0.13
N TYR A 13 15.06 -1.88 -0.67
CA TYR A 13 16.47 -1.62 -0.92
C TYR A 13 17.25 -1.31 0.37
N THR A 14 16.72 -0.44 1.22
CA THR A 14 17.36 -0.09 2.50
C THR A 14 17.42 -1.27 3.47
N ALA A 15 16.42 -2.15 3.48
CA ALA A 15 16.48 -3.38 4.26
C ALA A 15 17.52 -4.37 3.71
N TRP A 16 17.62 -4.50 2.38
CA TRP A 16 18.65 -5.31 1.71
C TRP A 16 20.06 -4.82 2.00
N ASP A 17 20.30 -3.51 1.87
CA ASP A 17 21.59 -2.89 2.14
C ASP A 17 22.06 -3.18 3.58
N ARG A 18 21.15 -3.12 4.54
CA ARG A 18 21.44 -3.48 5.93
C ARG A 18 21.77 -4.97 6.08
N LEU A 19 21.02 -5.86 5.45
CA LEU A 19 21.33 -7.29 5.44
C LEU A 19 22.73 -7.56 4.86
N ALA A 20 23.08 -6.91 3.75
CA ALA A 20 24.39 -7.03 3.12
C ALA A 20 25.54 -6.49 4.00
N ALA A 21 25.27 -5.49 4.84
CA ALA A 21 26.22 -4.93 5.79
C ALA A 21 26.51 -5.83 7.02
N GLY A 22 25.84 -6.98 7.16
CA GLY A 22 26.16 -7.98 8.20
C GLY A 22 25.53 -7.68 9.57
N VAL A 23 24.20 -7.67 9.66
CA VAL A 23 23.46 -7.47 10.93
C VAL A 23 23.43 -8.75 11.77
N PRO A 24 23.47 -8.66 13.12
CA PRO A 24 23.26 -9.81 14.01
C PRO A 24 22.05 -10.67 13.62
N GLY A 25 22.21 -11.99 13.66
CA GLY A 25 21.19 -12.98 13.27
C GLY A 25 19.77 -12.76 13.81
N PRO A 26 19.58 -12.38 15.09
CA PRO A 26 18.24 -12.10 15.64
C PRO A 26 17.50 -10.96 14.93
N VAL A 27 18.24 -10.01 14.33
CA VAL A 27 17.70 -8.86 13.61
C VAL A 27 17.58 -9.15 12.11
N ALA A 28 18.47 -9.99 11.57
CA ALA A 28 18.50 -10.37 10.16
C ALA A 28 17.16 -10.97 9.69
N THR A 29 16.57 -11.88 10.47
CA THR A 29 15.26 -12.46 10.14
C THR A 29 14.17 -11.40 10.02
N GLY A 30 14.18 -10.40 10.91
CA GLY A 30 13.24 -9.28 10.88
C GLY A 30 13.46 -8.33 9.71
N LEU A 31 14.69 -8.12 9.28
CA LEU A 31 15.00 -7.35 8.07
C LEU A 31 14.58 -8.09 6.80
N TRP A 32 14.70 -9.42 6.80
CA TRP A 32 14.22 -10.26 5.69
C TRP A 32 12.71 -10.17 5.50
N THR A 33 11.93 -10.16 6.59
CA THR A 33 10.48 -9.99 6.48
C THR A 33 10.11 -8.59 5.97
N VAL A 34 10.83 -7.54 6.39
CA VAL A 34 10.65 -6.17 5.87
C VAL A 34 10.98 -6.12 4.37
N LEU A 35 12.08 -6.72 3.95
CA LEU A 35 12.49 -6.80 2.54
C LEU A 35 11.41 -7.47 1.68
N VAL A 36 10.99 -8.68 2.05
CA VAL A 36 10.00 -9.45 1.28
C VAL A 36 8.63 -8.76 1.30
N GLY A 37 8.21 -8.28 2.47
CA GLY A 37 6.92 -7.60 2.63
C GLY A 37 6.84 -6.30 1.83
N SER A 38 7.91 -5.49 1.85
CA SER A 38 7.97 -4.24 1.07
C SER A 38 8.09 -4.50 -0.43
N ALA A 39 8.85 -5.51 -0.87
CA ALA A 39 8.89 -5.91 -2.28
C ALA A 39 7.51 -6.38 -2.77
N ALA A 40 6.83 -7.23 -2.01
CA ALA A 40 5.48 -7.70 -2.32
C ALA A 40 4.47 -6.54 -2.36
N ALA A 41 4.54 -5.61 -1.40
CA ALA A 41 3.71 -4.41 -1.38
C ALA A 41 3.96 -3.52 -2.61
N GLY A 42 5.23 -3.30 -2.97
CA GLY A 42 5.60 -2.54 -4.17
C GLY A 42 5.04 -3.17 -5.45
N ALA A 43 5.19 -4.49 -5.61
CA ALA A 43 4.64 -5.24 -6.73
C ALA A 43 3.10 -5.18 -6.78
N ALA A 44 2.43 -5.33 -5.63
CA ALA A 44 0.98 -5.18 -5.53
C ALA A 44 0.53 -3.77 -5.94
N MET A 45 1.21 -2.73 -5.46
CA MET A 45 0.88 -1.33 -5.79
C MET A 45 1.05 -1.01 -7.28
N ALA A 46 2.09 -1.56 -7.91
CA ALA A 46 2.33 -1.40 -9.34
C ALA A 46 1.31 -2.21 -10.18
N GLY A 47 1.12 -3.49 -9.83
CA GLY A 47 0.22 -4.39 -10.56
C GLY A 47 -1.26 -4.03 -10.43
N LEU A 48 -1.68 -3.50 -9.28
CA LEU A 48 -3.07 -3.13 -9.02
C LEU A 48 -3.42 -1.72 -9.50
N ALA A 49 -2.45 -0.92 -9.94
CA ALA A 49 -2.71 0.42 -10.48
C ALA A 49 -3.51 0.39 -11.80
N ALA A 50 -3.15 -0.50 -12.74
CA ALA A 50 -3.84 -0.66 -14.01
C ALA A 50 -5.31 -1.14 -13.85
N PRO A 51 -5.63 -2.13 -13.02
CA PRO A 51 -7.00 -2.60 -12.86
C PRO A 51 -7.91 -1.72 -12.02
N VAL A 52 -7.39 -0.87 -11.12
CA VAL A 52 -8.21 0.13 -10.42
C VAL A 52 -8.85 1.10 -11.43
N LEU A 53 -8.21 1.38 -12.56
CA LEU A 53 -8.80 2.15 -13.67
C LEU A 53 -9.94 1.41 -14.38
N ARG A 54 -10.00 0.07 -14.29
CA ARG A 54 -11.01 -0.76 -14.96
C ARG A 54 -12.25 -1.05 -14.11
N ALA A 55 -12.33 -0.53 -12.88
CA ALA A 55 -13.50 -0.61 -11.99
C ALA A 55 -14.07 -2.03 -11.72
N VAL A 56 -13.24 -3.08 -11.80
CA VAL A 56 -13.68 -4.46 -11.56
C VAL A 56 -13.80 -4.75 -10.05
N PRO A 57 -14.94 -5.24 -9.53
CA PRO A 57 -15.19 -5.38 -8.08
C PRO A 57 -14.21 -6.30 -7.35
N LEU A 58 -13.77 -7.38 -7.99
CA LEU A 58 -12.81 -8.32 -7.40
C LEU A 58 -11.43 -7.69 -7.23
N LEU A 59 -10.99 -6.89 -8.22
CA LEU A 59 -9.69 -6.22 -8.21
C LEU A 59 -9.68 -5.03 -7.25
N TRP A 60 -10.85 -4.43 -7.00
CA TRP A 60 -11.04 -3.47 -5.92
C TRP A 60 -10.74 -4.08 -4.54
N ARG A 61 -11.28 -5.27 -4.22
CA ARG A 61 -10.99 -5.93 -2.94
C ARG A 61 -9.51 -6.31 -2.79
N MET A 62 -8.89 -6.76 -3.88
CA MET A 62 -7.44 -7.04 -3.90
C MET A 62 -6.61 -5.76 -3.64
N SER A 63 -7.05 -4.61 -4.15
CA SER A 63 -6.39 -3.32 -3.88
C SER A 63 -6.45 -2.91 -2.41
N GLN A 64 -7.55 -3.20 -1.72
CA GLN A 64 -7.66 -2.96 -0.27
C GLN A 64 -6.75 -3.89 0.54
N ALA A 65 -6.70 -5.18 0.17
CA ALA A 65 -5.78 -6.13 0.79
C ALA A 65 -4.31 -5.73 0.58
N GLY A 66 -3.94 -5.30 -0.63
CA GLY A 66 -2.61 -4.77 -0.92
C GLY A 66 -2.25 -3.51 -0.13
N ALA A 67 -3.23 -2.62 0.10
CA ALA A 67 -3.03 -1.43 0.92
C ALA A 67 -2.77 -1.75 2.40
N LEU A 68 -3.46 -2.76 2.95
CA LEU A 68 -3.20 -3.25 4.31
C LEU A 68 -1.83 -3.90 4.44
N LEU A 69 -1.43 -4.71 3.46
CA LEU A 69 -0.09 -5.32 3.42
C LEU A 69 1.00 -4.26 3.36
N GLY A 70 0.83 -3.22 2.55
CA GLY A 70 1.74 -2.08 2.51
C GLY A 70 1.86 -1.38 3.87
N MET A 71 0.75 -1.18 4.57
CA MET A 71 0.75 -0.58 5.91
C MET A 71 1.51 -1.45 6.93
N ALA A 72 1.27 -2.76 6.92
CA ALA A 72 1.96 -3.70 7.80
C ALA A 72 3.47 -3.76 7.53
N ALA A 73 3.88 -3.69 6.27
CA ALA A 73 5.29 -3.64 5.87
C ALA A 73 5.97 -2.35 6.34
N ALA A 74 5.31 -1.20 6.19
CA ALA A 74 5.84 0.09 6.61
C ALA A 74 6.00 0.18 8.15
N LEU A 75 4.99 -0.26 8.91
CA LEU A 75 5.04 -0.32 10.38
C LEU A 75 6.15 -1.27 10.87
N SER A 76 6.29 -2.43 10.23
CA SER A 76 7.36 -3.37 10.55
C SER A 76 8.74 -2.76 10.27
N GLY A 77 8.89 -2.03 9.16
CA GLY A 77 10.10 -1.29 8.82
C GLY A 77 10.46 -0.23 9.87
N LEU A 78 9.48 0.57 10.30
CA LEU A 78 9.65 1.59 11.36
C LEU A 78 10.06 0.95 12.70
N HIS A 79 9.39 -0.13 13.08
CA HIS A 79 9.68 -0.83 14.34
C HIS A 79 11.11 -1.37 14.35
N ARG A 80 11.56 -1.96 13.23
CA ARG A 80 12.93 -2.43 13.10
C ARG A 80 13.93 -1.28 13.03
N ALA A 81 13.61 -0.18 12.35
CA ALA A 81 14.47 1.00 12.31
C ALA A 81 14.76 1.56 13.71
N ALA A 82 13.73 1.58 14.57
CA ALA A 82 13.87 1.98 15.98
C ALA A 82 14.77 1.02 16.77
N GLN A 83 14.67 -0.30 16.53
CA GLN A 83 15.51 -1.29 17.21
C GLN A 83 17.00 -1.18 16.85
N ILE A 84 17.32 -0.87 15.59
CA ILE A 84 18.72 -0.74 15.13
C ILE A 84 19.22 0.70 15.07
N ALA A 85 18.45 1.66 15.59
CA ALA A 85 18.74 3.10 15.53
C ALA A 85 19.17 3.59 14.13
N SER A 86 18.57 3.02 13.08
CA SER A 86 18.94 3.33 11.69
C SER A 86 18.09 4.47 11.14
N THR A 87 18.67 5.68 11.12
CA THR A 87 18.06 6.86 10.48
C THR A 87 17.59 6.60 9.04
N PRO A 88 18.38 5.99 8.13
CA PRO A 88 17.91 5.78 6.76
C PRO A 88 16.75 4.80 6.67
N LEU A 89 16.74 3.73 7.47
CA LEU A 89 15.62 2.78 7.51
C LEU A 89 14.36 3.45 8.08
N MET A 90 14.53 4.36 9.04
CA MET A 90 13.44 5.12 9.64
C MET A 90 12.80 6.08 8.64
N VAL A 91 13.61 6.80 7.86
CA VAL A 91 13.13 7.68 6.77
C VAL A 91 12.43 6.87 5.68
N ALA A 92 13.01 5.76 5.23
CA ALA A 92 12.41 4.91 4.21
C ALA A 92 11.07 4.33 4.66
N GLY A 93 10.99 3.85 5.91
CA GLY A 93 9.74 3.36 6.49
C GLY A 93 8.69 4.45 6.65
N ALA A 94 9.08 5.68 7.02
CA ALA A 94 8.16 6.79 7.18
C ALA A 94 7.55 7.23 5.84
N LEU A 95 8.37 7.29 4.78
CA LEU A 95 7.89 7.57 3.43
C LEU A 95 6.95 6.48 2.92
N ALA A 96 7.28 5.20 3.15
CA ALA A 96 6.41 4.08 2.80
C ALA A 96 5.07 4.13 3.57
N ALA A 97 5.10 4.49 4.86
CA ALA A 97 3.90 4.67 5.67
C ALA A 97 3.01 5.81 5.15
N LEU A 98 3.61 6.97 4.83
CA LEU A 98 2.89 8.09 4.22
C LEU A 98 2.23 7.69 2.90
N ALA A 99 2.95 6.99 2.04
CA ALA A 99 2.41 6.48 0.78
C ALA A 99 1.24 5.50 1.01
N ALA A 100 1.37 4.59 1.99
CA ALA A 100 0.32 3.66 2.37
C ALA A 100 -0.95 4.38 2.87
N ILE A 101 -0.78 5.41 3.70
CA ILE A 101 -1.89 6.24 4.20
C ILE A 101 -2.60 6.93 3.05
N LEU A 102 -1.86 7.60 2.15
CA LEU A 102 -2.45 8.28 1.00
C LEU A 102 -3.23 7.32 0.09
N VAL A 103 -2.70 6.12 -0.12
CA VAL A 103 -3.40 5.07 -0.89
C VAL A 103 -4.69 4.63 -0.19
N ASN A 104 -4.67 4.40 1.12
CA ASN A 104 -5.87 4.04 1.88
C ASN A 104 -6.92 5.16 1.84
N VAL A 105 -6.52 6.42 1.99
CA VAL A 105 -7.43 7.58 1.89
C VAL A 105 -8.01 7.69 0.47
N ALA A 106 -7.20 7.51 -0.57
CA ALA A 106 -7.67 7.52 -1.96
C ALA A 106 -8.67 6.38 -2.24
N LEU A 107 -8.42 5.19 -1.69
CA LEU A 107 -9.35 4.07 -1.83
C LEU A 107 -10.66 4.34 -1.09
N TRP A 108 -10.60 4.91 0.12
CA TRP A 108 -11.81 5.23 0.89
C TRP A 108 -12.65 6.31 0.21
N THR A 109 -12.02 7.39 -0.25
CA THR A 109 -12.71 8.51 -0.89
C THR A 109 -13.39 8.11 -2.20
N THR A 110 -12.79 7.19 -2.97
CA THR A 110 -13.41 6.65 -4.19
C THR A 110 -14.59 5.73 -3.89
N VAL A 111 -14.57 4.97 -2.78
CA VAL A 111 -15.76 4.24 -2.30
C VAL A 111 -16.88 5.20 -1.93
N VAL A 112 -16.59 6.22 -1.12
CA VAL A 112 -17.59 7.20 -0.68
C VAL A 112 -18.23 7.89 -1.89
N ARG A 113 -17.44 8.35 -2.87
CA ARG A 113 -17.98 8.94 -4.11
C ARG A 113 -18.90 7.98 -4.86
N ARG A 114 -18.53 6.69 -4.94
CA ARG A 114 -19.34 5.68 -5.63
C ARG A 114 -20.69 5.44 -4.95
N TRP A 115 -20.72 5.46 -3.62
CA TRP A 115 -21.96 5.39 -2.84
C TRP A 115 -22.84 6.63 -3.07
N CYS A 116 -22.25 7.84 -3.05
CA CYS A 116 -23.00 9.07 -3.31
C CYS A 116 -23.52 9.15 -4.76
N SER A 117 -22.80 8.62 -5.75
CA SER A 117 -23.27 8.58 -7.14
C SER A 117 -24.32 7.50 -7.41
N ALA A 118 -24.52 6.56 -6.49
CA ALA A 118 -25.51 5.49 -6.61
C ALA A 118 -26.87 5.89 -6.01
N ASP A 119 -27.11 7.19 -5.85
CA ASP A 119 -28.32 7.73 -5.21
C ASP A 119 -29.58 7.21 -5.94
N PRO A 120 -30.54 6.57 -5.25
CA PRO A 120 -31.75 6.00 -5.86
C PRO A 120 -32.61 6.99 -6.67
N ALA A 121 -32.42 8.30 -6.49
CA ALA A 121 -33.06 9.33 -7.32
C ALA A 121 -32.75 9.19 -8.82
N ASP A 122 -31.54 8.75 -9.18
CA ASP A 122 -31.12 8.54 -10.58
C ASP A 122 -31.74 7.24 -11.18
N SER A 123 -32.16 6.31 -10.32
CA SER A 123 -32.84 5.08 -10.74
C SER A 123 -34.34 5.29 -10.93
N ALA A 124 -34.95 6.18 -10.15
CA ALA A 124 -36.36 6.56 -10.29
C ALA A 124 -36.62 7.37 -11.58
N GLY A 125 -35.72 8.28 -11.96
CA GLY A 125 -35.85 9.07 -13.20
C GLY A 125 -35.76 8.23 -14.48
N ARG A 126 -35.03 7.11 -14.45
CA ARG A 126 -34.87 6.23 -15.62
C ARG A 126 -36.09 5.34 -15.88
N LEU A 127 -36.84 4.99 -14.83
CA LEU A 127 -38.08 4.21 -14.93
C LEU A 127 -39.29 5.04 -15.39
N VAL A 128 -39.27 6.37 -15.17
CA VAL A 128 -40.34 7.29 -15.60
C VAL A 128 -40.24 7.65 -17.09
N GLN A 129 -39.11 7.39 -17.73
CA GLN A 129 -38.87 7.74 -19.13
C GLN A 129 -39.13 6.58 -20.10
N GLU A 130 -39.53 5.41 -19.59
CA GLU A 130 -39.93 4.24 -20.39
C GLU A 130 -41.46 4.06 -20.51
N ASP A 131 -42.27 5.00 -20.01
CA ASP A 131 -43.73 5.09 -20.22
C ASP A 131 -44.10 6.29 -21.11
#